data_AF-A0A1Q7Q8D7-F1
#
_entry.id   AF-A0A1Q7Q8D7-F1
#
_cell.length_a   1.000
_cell.length_b   1.000
_cell.length_c   1.000
_cell.angle_alpha   90.00
_cell.angle_beta   90.00
_cell.angle_gamma   90.00
#
_symmetry.space_group_name_H-M   'P 1'
#
loop_
_entity.id
_entity.type
_entity.pdbx_description
1 polymer ?
#
loop_
_entity_poly.entity_id
_entity_poly.type
_entity_poly.pdbx_seq_one_letter_code
_entity_poly.pdbx_strand_id
1 'polypeptide(L)'
;PRDGKFIEVIGQYAPRKSEGSLQVDEARANYWLNLGAQPTDTVRSLLRRAGVLRRRHEQRLGIERKPEAVPVSEKPDEAAAGA
;
A
#
# COMPACT_ATOMS: atom_id res chain seq x y z
N PRO A 1 11.14 15.32 -26.52
CA PRO A 1 12.19 15.78 -25.58
C PRO A 1 12.13 14.99 -24.27
N ARG A 2 13.25 14.42 -23.81
CA ARG A 2 13.32 13.60 -22.59
C ARG A 2 13.32 14.43 -21.31
N ASP A 3 13.93 15.61 -21.38
CA ASP A 3 14.07 16.55 -20.25
C ASP A 3 13.10 17.73 -20.40
N GLY A 4 11.84 17.43 -20.75
CA GLY A 4 10.79 18.43 -20.89
C GLY A 4 10.27 18.95 -19.55
N LYS A 5 9.28 19.86 -19.62
CA LYS A 5 8.57 20.35 -18.44
C LYS A 5 7.85 19.20 -17.72
N PHE A 6 8.15 19.00 -16.44
CA PHE A 6 7.46 18.04 -15.58
C PHE A 6 6.42 18.75 -14.70
N ILE A 7 5.45 17.99 -14.19
CA ILE A 7 4.44 18.49 -13.24
C ILE A 7 5.05 18.57 -11.84
N GLU A 8 5.69 17.47 -11.40
CA GLU A 8 6.24 17.34 -10.05
C GLU A 8 7.40 16.33 -10.01
N VAL A 9 8.36 16.56 -9.11
CA VAL A 9 9.43 15.62 -8.77
C VAL A 9 9.09 14.94 -7.45
N ILE A 10 8.79 13.64 -7.51
CA ILE A 10 8.39 12.84 -6.34
C ILE A 10 9.53 11.95 -5.78
N GLY A 11 10.74 12.07 -6.33
CA GLY A 11 11.89 11.27 -5.90
C GLY A 11 13.10 11.36 -6.82
N GLN A 12 14.18 10.71 -6.40
CA GLN A 12 15.44 10.62 -7.12
C GLN A 12 16.02 9.21 -7.03
N TYR A 13 16.63 8.75 -8.13
CA TYR A 13 17.37 7.50 -8.19
C TYR A 13 18.81 7.75 -8.64
N ALA A 14 19.77 7.34 -7.81
CA ALA A 14 21.21 7.43 -8.05
C ALA A 14 21.83 6.01 -8.03
N PRO A 15 21.91 5.31 -9.18
CA PRO A 15 22.34 3.92 -9.24
C PRO A 15 23.80 3.68 -8.80
N ARG A 16 24.64 4.73 -8.83
CA ARG A 16 26.06 4.66 -8.47
C ARG A 16 26.34 4.85 -6.97
N LYS A 17 25.34 5.26 -6.17
CA LYS A 17 25.49 5.42 -4.73
C LYS A 17 25.14 4.10 -4.03
N SER A 18 25.94 3.67 -3.06
CA SER A 18 25.69 2.47 -2.26
C SER A 18 24.56 2.70 -1.25
N GLU A 19 24.61 3.82 -0.53
CA GLU A 19 23.57 4.23 0.43
C GLU A 19 22.67 5.32 -0.14
N GLY A 20 21.37 5.26 0.21
CA GLY A 20 20.38 6.25 -0.25
C GLY A 20 20.20 6.30 -1.77
N SER A 21 20.50 5.20 -2.48
CA SER A 21 20.39 5.12 -3.94
C SER A 21 19.01 5.45 -4.47
N LEU A 22 17.96 5.32 -3.65
CA LEU A 22 16.58 5.63 -3.98
C LEU A 22 15.96 6.47 -2.87
N GLN A 23 15.45 7.64 -3.24
CA GLN A 23 14.64 8.50 -2.39
C GLN A 23 13.32 8.76 -3.10
N VAL A 24 12.20 8.44 -2.46
CA VAL A 24 10.85 8.63 -3.03
C VAL A 24 9.92 9.12 -1.93
N ASP A 25 9.13 10.15 -2.23
CA ASP A 25 7.99 10.55 -1.41
C ASP A 25 6.83 9.60 -1.68
N GLU A 26 6.55 8.73 -0.71
CA GLU A 26 5.53 7.71 -0.82
C GLU A 26 4.11 8.29 -0.89
N ALA A 27 3.85 9.39 -0.20
CA ALA A 27 2.53 10.01 -0.17
C ALA A 27 2.18 10.58 -1.55
N ARG A 28 3.13 11.29 -2.17
CA ARG A 28 2.97 11.83 -3.53
C ARG A 28 2.95 10.73 -4.58
N ALA A 29 3.78 9.69 -4.44
CA ALA A 29 3.74 8.53 -5.34
C ALA A 29 2.35 7.86 -5.32
N ASN A 30 1.77 7.65 -4.14
CA ASN A 30 0.44 7.06 -4.01
C ASN A 30 -0.67 7.95 -4.57
N TYR A 31 -0.58 9.27 -4.37
CA TYR A 31 -1.52 10.24 -4.95
C TYR A 31 -1.57 10.12 -6.48
N TRP A 32 -0.42 10.18 -7.15
CA TRP A 32 -0.36 10.09 -8.61
C TRP A 32 -0.79 8.72 -9.13
N LEU A 33 -0.43 7.62 -8.45
CA LEU A 33 -0.89 6.29 -8.80
C LEU A 33 -2.42 6.14 -8.67
N ASN A 34 -3.06 6.85 -7.74
CA ASN A 34 -4.51 6.85 -7.58
C ASN A 34 -5.22 7.67 -8.65
N LEU A 35 -4.58 8.72 -9.16
CA LEU A 35 -5.05 9.48 -10.32
C LEU A 35 -4.82 8.75 -11.66
N GLY A 36 -4.22 7.55 -11.65
CA GLY A 36 -4.02 6.73 -12.84
C GLY A 36 -2.65 6.89 -13.50
N ALA A 37 -1.65 7.46 -12.82
CA ALA A 37 -0.29 7.49 -13.33
C ALA A 37 0.22 6.07 -13.65
N GLN A 38 0.73 5.88 -14.87
CA GLN A 38 1.28 4.60 -15.31
C GLN A 38 2.81 4.62 -15.22
N PRO A 39 3.42 3.90 -14.26
CA PRO A 39 4.87 3.83 -14.16
C PRO A 39 5.46 2.99 -15.30
N THR A 40 6.57 3.47 -15.86
CA THR A 40 7.43 2.69 -16.76
C THR A 40 8.09 1.53 -16.02
N ASP A 41 8.64 0.55 -16.73
CA ASP A 41 9.10 -0.69 -16.12
C ASP A 41 10.20 -0.49 -15.06
N THR A 42 11.20 0.34 -15.36
CA THR A 42 12.25 0.71 -14.40
C THR A 42 11.67 1.42 -13.17
N VAL A 43 10.74 2.37 -13.36
CA VAL A 43 10.11 3.10 -12.26
C VAL A 43 9.27 2.16 -11.40
N ARG A 44 8.55 1.21 -12.00
CA ARG A 44 7.81 0.16 -11.29
C ARG A 44 8.74 -0.68 -10.42
N SER A 45 9.90 -1.08 -10.94
CA SER A 45 10.92 -1.81 -10.17
C SER A 45 11.43 -0.99 -8.98
N LEU A 46 11.71 0.30 -9.17
CA LEU A 46 12.11 1.20 -8.10
C LEU A 46 11.02 1.38 -7.03
N LEU A 47 9.76 1.59 -7.43
CA LEU A 47 8.64 1.71 -6.51
C LEU A 47 8.36 0.41 -5.73
N ARG A 48 8.65 -0.76 -6.34
CA ARG A 48 8.63 -2.05 -5.62
C ARG A 48 9.76 -2.12 -4.58
N ARG A 49 10.98 -1.73 -4.96
CA ARG A 49 12.14 -1.69 -4.04
C ARG A 49 11.93 -0.72 -2.88
N ALA A 50 11.27 0.41 -3.12
CA ALA A 50 10.88 1.37 -2.08
C ALA A 50 9.73 0.86 -1.19
N GLY A 51 9.05 -0.22 -1.55
CA GLY A 51 7.92 -0.76 -0.79
C GLY A 51 6.58 -0.04 -1.02
N VAL A 52 6.54 1.03 -1.81
CA VAL A 52 5.33 1.81 -2.12
C VAL A 52 4.23 0.93 -2.72
N LEU A 53 4.57 0.15 -3.76
CA LEU A 53 3.59 -0.70 -4.43
C LEU A 53 3.09 -1.85 -3.55
N ARG A 54 3.94 -2.35 -2.63
CA ARG A 54 3.55 -3.37 -1.67
C ARG A 54 2.55 -2.80 -0.66
N ARG A 55 2.88 -1.68 -0.01
CA ARG A 55 2.01 -1.00 0.95
C ARG A 55 0.68 -0.58 0.32
N ARG A 56 0.72 -0.03 -0.90
CA ARG A 56 -0.47 0.30 -1.67
C ARG A 56 -1.33 -0.93 -1.96
N HIS A 57 -0.73 -2.05 -2.32
CA HIS A 57 -1.47 -3.29 -2.58
C HIS A 57 -2.12 -3.82 -1.30
N GLU A 58 -1.40 -3.83 -0.18
CA GLU A 58 -1.91 -4.20 1.14
C GLU A 58 -3.10 -3.31 1.55
N GLN A 59 -2.99 -1.99 1.34
CA GLN A 59 -4.09 -1.04 1.58
C GLN A 59 -5.32 -1.27 0.69
N ARG A 60 -5.12 -1.63 -0.59
CA ARG A 60 -6.22 -1.92 -1.52
C ARG A 60 -6.86 -3.29 -1.30
N LEU A 61 -6.08 -4.27 -0.86
CA LEU A 61 -6.57 -5.57 -0.42
C LEU A 61 -7.27 -5.52 0.94
N GLY A 62 -7.29 -4.36 1.60
CA GLY A 62 -8.15 -4.03 2.73
C GLY A 62 -9.65 -4.05 2.38
N ILE A 63 -10.15 -5.21 1.98
CA ILE A 63 -11.39 -5.75 2.53
C ILE A 63 -11.27 -5.58 4.06
N GLU A 64 -12.26 -4.98 4.70
CA GLU A 64 -12.31 -4.80 6.15
C GLU A 64 -11.89 -6.07 6.90
N ARG A 65 -10.68 -6.11 7.47
CA ARG A 65 -10.54 -6.71 8.80
C ARG A 65 -10.97 -5.66 9.81
N LYS A 66 -12.26 -5.33 9.80
CA LYS A 66 -12.90 -4.99 11.06
C LYS A 66 -12.74 -6.25 11.91
N PRO A 67 -12.11 -6.21 13.09
CA PRO A 67 -12.12 -7.35 13.99
C PRO A 67 -13.53 -7.47 14.60
N GLU A 68 -14.55 -7.65 13.77
CA GLU A 68 -15.80 -8.25 14.21
C GLU A 68 -15.51 -9.74 14.26
N ALA A 69 -14.85 -10.13 15.35
CA ALA A 69 -15.03 -11.45 15.90
C ALA A 69 -16.55 -11.63 15.99
N VAL A 70 -17.12 -12.40 15.06
CA VAL A 70 -18.51 -12.82 15.12
C VAL A 70 -18.63 -13.51 16.48
N PRO A 71 -19.37 -12.95 17.46
CA PRO A 71 -19.59 -13.67 18.70
C PRO A 71 -20.38 -14.91 18.30
N VAL A 72 -19.73 -16.08 18.39
CA VAL A 72 -20.44 -17.36 18.38
C VAL A 72 -21.54 -17.19 19.42
N SER A 73 -22.78 -17.26 18.91
CA SER A 73 -23.97 -17.00 19.66
C SER A 73 -24.13 -18.14 20.67
N GLU A 74 -23.65 -17.92 21.89
CA GLU A 74 -24.04 -18.76 23.02
C GLU A 74 -25.44 -18.31 23.43
N LYS A 75 -26.43 -18.84 22.69
CA LYS A 75 -27.81 -18.80 23.18
C LYS A 75 -27.86 -19.65 24.46
N PRO A 76 -28.49 -19.15 25.53
CA PRO A 76 -28.57 -19.84 26.79
C PRO A 76 -29.55 -21.00 26.60
N ASP A 77 -29.06 -22.24 26.67
CA ASP A 77 -29.97 -23.37 26.83
C ASP A 77 -30.33 -23.46 28.31
N GLU A 78 -31.50 -22.90 28.58
CA GLU A 78 -32.31 -23.06 29.77
C GLU A 78 -32.55 -24.55 30.05
N ALA A 79 -31.72 -25.16 30.89
CA ALA A 79 -32.02 -26.43 31.55
C ALA A 79 -32.25 -26.19 33.05
N ALA A 80 -33.40 -25.58 33.35
CA ALA A 80 -34.07 -25.84 34.61
C ALA A 80 -34.62 -27.28 34.55
N ALA A 81 -34.19 -28.14 35.49
CA ALA A 81 -35.03 -29.13 36.21
C ALA A 81 -34.24 -30.37 36.64
N GLY A 82 -34.07 -30.51 37.97
CA GLY A 82 -34.31 -31.77 38.69
C GLY A 82 -33.15 -32.75 38.87
N ALA A 83 -32.48 -32.67 40.03
CA ALA A 83 -32.27 -33.77 40.98
C ALA A 83 -31.48 -33.27 42.19
#